data_AF-A0ABD1CJH3-F1
#
_entry.id   AF-A0ABD1CJH3-F1
#
_cell.length_a   1.000
_cell.length_b   1.000
_cell.length_c   1.000
_cell.angle_alpha   90.00
_cell.angle_beta   90.00
_cell.angle_gamma   90.00
#
_symmetry.space_group_name_H-M   'P 1'
#
loop_
_entity.id
_entity.type
_entity.pdbx_description
1 polymer ?
#
loop_
_entity_poly.entity_id
_entity_poly.type
_entity_poly.pdbx_seq_one_letter_code
_entity_poly.pdbx_strand_id
1 'polypeptide(L)'
;MSKNKRRSGGGQAAAAESAQQQQQPPPEAMEVDADDANLSEDEEGGTRVGGIYIPPPVPPYCSTECKGPRLIITNISNYNFKSYAGHVMLGPFHQRFSAIIGPNGSGKSNVIDSMLFVFGYRAQKIRNKEAALKSSLDKYTKVQANMKATNERRKKTMTQIETEKKKLHELQATVNDAQACIDFLKKHDIGRASFIALEKIQQYQQYCHNRIQTPENVPRLFDLVRVEDERVLPAFYFALRDTLVAENLDQGQRIAYGARRYRVVTLNGDVIETSGTMSGGGRSQQRGRMGTKVQTKTSASDTPNKSNREVEQLQVKAQEIQSQINYLQEQQGELEQEIQRLSMQLKQQQNEIKRLKMDVNSLSEQLPRLKDQVDWQEKKVGQTHSDPEKVRALEAKVQECKEEHKTSSDAANEIQKKVDQITAQINDITNSKVKNLQTKISSLTKQIDKLTTNISKLTVEIKTSERNVKKAEDKIKSMEEEVVAAQEAIRAGNDEREKLDEEASALKTEIDELKVEIEKAHEGSSGIKKEIVAIQKKEAEGKMKRLEFEQIVQAIEKKLGEVKDTIPHWRNK
;
A
#
# COMPACT_ATOMS: atom_id res chain seq x y z
N MET A 1 40.45 -47.81 12.97
CA MET A 1 40.46 -49.29 12.96
C MET A 1 40.45 -49.78 11.52
N SER A 2 41.28 -50.76 11.20
CA SER A 2 41.29 -51.43 9.89
C SER A 2 40.11 -52.39 9.77
N LYS A 3 39.52 -52.52 8.57
CA LYS A 3 39.09 -53.82 8.06
C LYS A 3 39.13 -53.86 6.54
N ASN A 4 39.84 -54.85 6.03
CA ASN A 4 40.35 -54.97 4.67
C ASN A 4 39.81 -56.27 4.03
N LYS A 5 39.37 -56.22 2.78
CA LYS A 5 39.16 -57.36 1.84
C LYS A 5 38.93 -56.76 0.44
N ARG A 6 39.78 -56.89 -0.59
CA ARG A 6 40.26 -58.11 -1.31
C ARG A 6 39.08 -59.04 -1.65
N ARG A 7 38.76 -59.47 -2.89
CA ARG A 7 39.48 -59.81 -4.16
C ARG A 7 38.45 -59.71 -5.34
N SER A 8 38.75 -59.84 -6.64
CA SER A 8 39.90 -59.51 -7.53
C SER A 8 39.64 -60.02 -8.97
N GLY A 9 39.96 -59.26 -10.02
CA GLY A 9 39.69 -59.62 -11.44
C GLY A 9 38.32 -59.12 -11.92
N GLY A 10 38.03 -58.98 -13.21
CA GLY A 10 38.79 -59.21 -14.45
C GLY A 10 37.83 -58.90 -15.62
N GLY A 11 38.27 -58.23 -16.68
CA GLY A 11 37.34 -57.67 -17.67
C GLY A 11 36.88 -58.66 -18.74
N GLN A 12 35.73 -58.39 -19.37
CA GLN A 12 35.51 -58.59 -20.81
C GLN A 12 34.20 -57.93 -21.28
N ALA A 13 34.06 -57.76 -22.59
CA ALA A 13 32.91 -57.14 -23.24
C ALA A 13 31.88 -58.17 -23.72
N ALA A 14 30.60 -57.80 -23.67
CA ALA A 14 29.49 -58.34 -24.47
C ALA A 14 28.43 -57.22 -24.49
N ALA A 15 28.03 -56.67 -25.65
CA ALA A 15 27.27 -57.28 -26.75
C ALA A 15 25.77 -57.36 -26.42
N ALA A 16 24.94 -57.00 -27.41
CA ALA A 16 23.52 -56.78 -27.24
C ALA A 16 22.70 -58.07 -27.25
N GLU A 17 21.55 -58.07 -26.58
CA GLU A 17 20.43 -58.94 -26.92
C GLU A 17 19.18 -58.12 -27.26
N SER A 18 18.65 -58.40 -28.44
CA SER A 18 17.43 -57.86 -28.99
C SER A 18 16.29 -58.86 -28.86
N ALA A 19 15.10 -58.42 -28.48
CA ALA A 19 13.88 -59.19 -28.63
C ALA A 19 12.77 -58.31 -29.22
N GLN A 20 12.41 -58.59 -30.48
CA GLN A 20 11.19 -58.08 -31.11
C GLN A 20 9.99 -58.88 -30.59
N GLN A 21 8.82 -58.25 -30.47
CA GLN A 21 7.55 -58.98 -30.65
C GLN A 21 6.44 -58.06 -31.18
N GLN A 22 5.46 -58.68 -31.81
CA GLN A 22 4.74 -58.13 -32.96
C GLN A 22 3.39 -57.48 -32.60
N GLN A 23 2.87 -56.69 -33.54
CA GLN A 23 1.53 -56.12 -33.51
C GLN A 23 0.46 -57.20 -33.74
N GLN A 24 -0.65 -57.13 -33.00
CA GLN A 24 -1.96 -57.62 -33.44
C GLN A 24 -3.04 -56.56 -33.12
N PRO A 25 -4.10 -56.44 -33.94
CA PRO A 25 -5.11 -55.38 -33.83
C PRO A 25 -6.16 -55.65 -32.73
N PRO A 26 -6.89 -54.61 -32.27
CA PRO A 26 -7.98 -54.77 -31.31
C PRO A 26 -9.23 -55.40 -31.96
N PRO A 27 -9.98 -56.25 -31.23
CA PRO A 27 -11.21 -56.89 -31.74
C PRO A 27 -12.43 -55.95 -31.73
N GLU A 28 -13.43 -56.34 -32.51
CA GLU A 28 -14.66 -55.59 -32.81
C GLU A 28 -15.63 -55.46 -31.62
N ALA A 29 -16.59 -54.53 -31.78
CA ALA A 29 -17.61 -54.25 -30.80
C ALA A 29 -18.64 -55.38 -30.67
N MET A 30 -19.04 -55.70 -29.43
CA MET A 30 -20.30 -56.37 -29.16
C MET A 30 -21.39 -55.32 -28.94
N GLU A 31 -22.40 -55.32 -29.81
CA GLU A 31 -23.71 -54.77 -29.48
C GLU A 31 -24.34 -55.62 -28.38
N VAL A 32 -25.10 -54.98 -27.49
CA VAL A 32 -25.99 -55.66 -26.54
C VAL A 32 -27.31 -54.92 -26.59
N ASP A 33 -28.37 -55.66 -26.91
CA ASP A 33 -29.70 -55.11 -27.19
C ASP A 33 -30.33 -54.38 -26.00
N ALA A 34 -31.26 -53.49 -26.32
CA ALA A 34 -32.10 -52.80 -25.37
C ALA A 34 -33.19 -53.74 -24.83
N ASP A 35 -33.43 -53.68 -23.52
CA ASP A 35 -34.67 -54.18 -22.91
C ASP A 35 -35.20 -53.18 -21.87
N ASP A 36 -36.52 -53.14 -21.75
CA ASP A 36 -37.28 -51.96 -21.32
C ASP A 36 -37.27 -51.73 -19.79
N ALA A 37 -36.84 -50.53 -19.38
CA ALA A 37 -36.94 -50.03 -18.01
C ALA A 37 -37.53 -48.61 -17.95
N ASN A 38 -38.56 -48.33 -18.76
CA ASN A 38 -39.58 -47.28 -18.61
C ASN A 38 -39.13 -46.00 -17.86
N LEU A 39 -38.29 -45.21 -18.52
CA LEU A 39 -37.79 -43.91 -18.05
C LEU A 39 -38.68 -42.79 -18.59
N SER A 40 -39.66 -42.36 -17.81
CA SER A 40 -40.41 -41.12 -18.11
C SER A 40 -39.60 -39.91 -17.62
N GLU A 41 -39.13 -39.07 -18.55
CA GLU A 41 -38.53 -37.77 -18.22
C GLU A 41 -39.64 -36.76 -17.88
N ASP A 42 -39.68 -36.29 -16.63
CA ASP A 42 -40.56 -35.19 -16.22
C ASP A 42 -40.00 -33.86 -16.81
N GLU A 43 -40.84 -32.88 -17.18
CA GLU A 43 -40.42 -31.63 -17.88
C GLU A 43 -39.37 -30.75 -17.13
N GLU A 44 -39.09 -31.03 -15.84
CA GLU A 44 -38.01 -30.42 -15.06
C GLU A 44 -36.66 -31.19 -15.12
N GLY A 45 -36.56 -32.25 -15.93
CA GLY A 45 -35.30 -32.97 -16.20
C GLY A 45 -34.85 -33.96 -15.12
N GLY A 46 -35.75 -34.36 -14.21
CA GLY A 46 -35.49 -35.41 -13.21
C GLY A 46 -35.76 -36.81 -13.75
N THR A 47 -35.02 -37.80 -13.24
CA THR A 47 -35.15 -39.21 -13.64
C THR A 47 -35.88 -40.00 -12.56
N ARG A 48 -36.95 -40.71 -12.93
CA ARG A 48 -37.63 -41.65 -12.03
C ARG A 48 -37.14 -43.07 -12.28
N VAL A 49 -36.73 -43.76 -11.22
CA VAL A 49 -36.40 -45.18 -11.25
C VAL A 49 -37.15 -45.87 -10.11
N GLY A 50 -38.20 -46.63 -10.45
CA GLY A 50 -38.94 -47.47 -9.50
C GLY A 50 -39.45 -46.73 -8.25
N GLY A 51 -40.39 -45.79 -8.40
CA GLY A 51 -41.02 -45.07 -7.29
C GLY A 51 -40.14 -44.04 -6.57
N ILE A 52 -38.83 -44.02 -6.85
CA ILE A 52 -37.87 -43.05 -6.32
C ILE A 52 -37.60 -41.98 -7.40
N TYR A 53 -37.75 -40.71 -7.02
CA TYR A 53 -37.42 -39.57 -7.87
C TYR A 53 -35.98 -39.12 -7.63
N ILE A 54 -35.17 -39.09 -8.68
CA ILE A 54 -33.81 -38.58 -8.68
C ILE A 54 -33.83 -37.20 -9.38
N PRO A 55 -33.62 -36.09 -8.65
CA PRO A 55 -33.59 -34.76 -9.26
C PRO A 55 -32.40 -34.63 -10.24
N PRO A 56 -32.47 -33.72 -11.23
CA PRO A 56 -31.39 -33.51 -12.18
C PRO A 56 -30.06 -33.21 -11.48
N PRO A 57 -28.92 -33.70 -12.00
CA PRO A 57 -27.62 -33.34 -11.46
C PRO A 57 -27.41 -31.83 -11.55
N VAL A 58 -27.18 -31.19 -10.40
CA VAL A 58 -26.96 -29.73 -10.33
C VAL A 58 -25.89 -29.31 -11.34
N PRO A 59 -26.16 -28.32 -12.22
CA PRO A 59 -25.23 -27.94 -13.26
C PRO A 59 -23.92 -27.48 -12.62
N PRO A 60 -22.75 -27.96 -13.11
CA PRO A 60 -21.48 -27.62 -12.51
C PRO A 60 -21.27 -26.11 -12.54
N TYR A 61 -20.83 -25.53 -11.42
CA TYR A 61 -20.68 -24.07 -11.19
C TYR A 61 -19.73 -23.34 -12.17
N CYS A 62 -19.20 -24.02 -13.19
CA CYS A 62 -18.39 -23.49 -14.28
C CYS A 62 -18.80 -24.04 -15.67
N SER A 63 -20.09 -24.27 -15.93
CA SER A 63 -20.61 -24.38 -17.30
C SER A 63 -20.66 -23.00 -17.98
N THR A 64 -19.51 -22.55 -18.49
CA THR A 64 -19.48 -21.42 -19.42
C THR A 64 -19.87 -21.92 -20.82
N GLU A 65 -20.97 -21.39 -21.36
CA GLU A 65 -21.33 -21.59 -22.77
C GLU A 65 -20.34 -20.83 -23.67
N CYS A 66 -19.23 -21.49 -24.01
CA CYS A 66 -18.22 -20.94 -24.90
C CYS A 66 -18.72 -20.92 -26.35
N LYS A 67 -19.33 -19.81 -26.78
CA LYS A 67 -19.66 -19.51 -28.19
C LYS A 67 -18.41 -19.16 -29.00
N GLY A 68 -17.43 -20.05 -29.05
CA GLY A 68 -16.18 -19.90 -29.80
C GLY A 68 -15.24 -21.10 -29.64
N PRO A 69 -14.23 -21.26 -30.53
CA PRO A 69 -13.31 -22.39 -30.50
C PRO A 69 -12.49 -22.38 -29.21
N ARG A 70 -12.64 -23.45 -28.41
CA ARG A 70 -11.93 -23.62 -27.14
C ARG A 70 -10.45 -23.93 -27.42
N LEU A 71 -9.54 -23.16 -26.82
CA LEU A 71 -8.12 -23.47 -26.86
C LEU A 71 -7.84 -24.68 -25.95
N ILE A 72 -7.24 -25.73 -26.52
CA ILE A 72 -7.00 -27.02 -25.86
C ILE A 72 -5.53 -27.39 -26.01
N ILE A 73 -4.87 -27.74 -24.90
CA ILE A 73 -3.53 -28.30 -24.91
C ILE A 73 -3.66 -29.78 -25.28
N THR A 74 -3.20 -30.19 -26.47
CA THR A 74 -3.25 -31.58 -26.90
C THR A 74 -2.09 -32.40 -26.34
N ASN A 75 -0.89 -31.84 -26.30
CA ASN A 75 0.34 -32.52 -25.86
C ASN A 75 1.28 -31.55 -25.14
N ILE A 76 2.20 -32.07 -24.34
CA ILE A 76 3.30 -31.33 -23.72
C ILE A 76 4.62 -32.06 -24.03
N SER A 77 5.55 -31.35 -24.67
CA SER A 77 6.93 -31.79 -24.89
C SER A 77 7.85 -31.26 -23.79
N ASN A 78 8.35 -32.14 -22.92
CA ASN A 78 9.34 -31.79 -21.91
C ASN A 78 10.72 -32.26 -22.37
N TYR A 79 11.75 -31.40 -22.25
CA TYR A 79 13.14 -31.76 -22.50
C TYR A 79 13.99 -31.45 -21.27
N ASN A 80 14.55 -32.48 -20.63
CA ASN A 80 15.36 -32.36 -19.40
C ASN A 80 14.68 -31.52 -18.28
N PHE A 81 13.35 -31.65 -18.13
CA PHE A 81 12.57 -30.83 -17.20
C PHE A 81 12.39 -31.52 -15.84
N LYS A 82 13.08 -31.02 -14.81
CA LYS A 82 13.12 -31.61 -13.45
C LYS A 82 13.54 -33.08 -13.49
N SER A 83 12.70 -34.01 -13.03
CA SER A 83 13.00 -35.45 -13.07
C SER A 83 12.56 -36.14 -14.36
N TYR A 84 12.12 -35.39 -15.38
CA TYR A 84 11.96 -35.89 -16.75
C TYR A 84 13.28 -35.69 -17.51
N ALA A 85 14.16 -36.68 -17.46
CA ALA A 85 15.39 -36.72 -18.23
C ALA A 85 15.10 -37.10 -19.70
N GLY A 86 15.86 -36.54 -20.63
CA GLY A 86 15.63 -36.71 -22.07
C GLY A 86 14.39 -35.97 -22.58
N HIS A 87 13.86 -36.43 -23.72
CA HIS A 87 12.63 -35.91 -24.32
C HIS A 87 11.43 -36.75 -23.90
N VAL A 88 10.48 -36.16 -23.17
CA VAL A 88 9.28 -36.82 -22.63
C VAL A 88 8.04 -36.12 -23.16
N MET A 89 7.27 -36.83 -23.99
CA MET A 89 5.97 -36.39 -24.50
C MET A 89 4.85 -36.84 -23.56
N LEU A 90 3.97 -35.91 -23.17
CA LEU A 90 2.78 -36.18 -22.39
C LEU A 90 1.53 -35.85 -23.22
N GLY A 91 0.53 -36.73 -23.18
CA GLY A 91 -0.68 -36.67 -24.01
C GLY A 91 -0.79 -37.85 -24.99
N PRO A 92 -1.79 -37.87 -25.88
CA PRO A 92 -2.75 -36.78 -26.14
C PRO A 92 -3.76 -36.58 -25.00
N PHE A 93 -4.06 -35.31 -24.70
CA PHE A 93 -5.06 -34.92 -23.72
C PHE A 93 -6.44 -34.74 -24.39
N HIS A 94 -7.47 -35.31 -23.77
CA HIS A 94 -8.84 -35.22 -24.27
C HIS A 94 -9.48 -33.84 -23.99
N GLN A 95 -10.48 -33.45 -24.80
CA GLN A 95 -11.19 -32.15 -24.65
C GLN A 95 -11.87 -32.00 -23.28
N ARG A 96 -12.19 -33.12 -22.64
CA ARG A 96 -12.69 -33.25 -21.25
C ARG A 96 -11.66 -34.05 -20.43
N PHE A 97 -10.47 -33.49 -20.24
CA PHE A 97 -9.40 -34.13 -19.46
C PHE A 97 -9.68 -34.06 -17.95
N SER A 98 -9.84 -35.23 -17.33
CA SER A 98 -9.83 -35.46 -15.89
C SER A 98 -8.74 -36.46 -15.56
N ALA A 99 -7.91 -36.20 -14.56
CA ALA A 99 -6.79 -37.07 -14.19
C ALA A 99 -6.78 -37.36 -12.68
N ILE A 100 -6.67 -38.65 -12.34
CA ILE A 100 -6.53 -39.10 -10.96
C ILE A 100 -5.03 -39.13 -10.61
N ILE A 101 -4.67 -38.35 -9.60
CA ILE A 101 -3.30 -38.10 -9.18
C ILE A 101 -2.86 -39.20 -8.21
N GLY A 102 -2.01 -40.13 -8.67
CA GLY A 102 -1.53 -41.28 -7.89
C GLY A 102 -0.59 -40.95 -6.70
N PRO A 103 0.12 -41.93 -6.10
CA PRO A 103 0.97 -41.73 -4.92
C PRO A 103 2.19 -40.82 -5.16
N ASN A 104 2.84 -40.36 -4.09
CA ASN A 104 3.99 -39.45 -4.16
C ASN A 104 5.14 -40.02 -5.01
N GLY A 105 5.75 -39.18 -5.86
CA GLY A 105 6.84 -39.57 -6.78
C GLY A 105 6.45 -39.72 -8.26
N SER A 106 5.17 -39.95 -8.59
CA SER A 106 4.70 -40.18 -9.98
C SER A 106 4.62 -38.93 -10.88
N GLY A 107 5.53 -37.96 -10.70
CA GLY A 107 5.75 -36.86 -11.66
C GLY A 107 4.69 -35.75 -11.75
N LYS A 108 3.51 -35.85 -11.12
CA LYS A 108 2.43 -34.84 -11.30
C LYS A 108 2.86 -33.39 -11.06
N SER A 109 3.71 -33.15 -10.07
CA SER A 109 4.26 -31.81 -9.81
C SER A 109 5.03 -31.27 -11.01
N ASN A 110 5.80 -32.11 -11.72
CA ASN A 110 6.55 -31.71 -12.91
C ASN A 110 5.61 -31.38 -14.08
N VAL A 111 4.50 -32.12 -14.25
CA VAL A 111 3.49 -31.81 -15.28
C VAL A 111 2.89 -30.42 -15.03
N ILE A 112 2.43 -30.16 -13.81
CA ILE A 112 1.86 -28.86 -13.40
C ILE A 112 2.92 -27.76 -13.50
N ASP A 113 4.14 -28.01 -13.03
CA ASP A 113 5.25 -27.05 -13.08
C ASP A 113 5.70 -26.76 -14.52
N SER A 114 5.59 -27.71 -15.46
CA SER A 114 5.91 -27.49 -16.89
C SER A 114 4.90 -26.56 -17.58
N MET A 115 3.59 -26.75 -17.34
CA MET A 115 2.56 -25.82 -17.79
C MET A 115 2.77 -24.42 -17.19
N LEU A 116 3.01 -24.36 -15.88
CA LEU A 116 3.23 -23.11 -15.14
C LEU A 116 4.46 -22.34 -15.65
N PHE A 117 5.54 -23.03 -15.98
CA PHE A 117 6.76 -22.44 -16.55
C PHE A 117 6.45 -21.76 -17.90
N VAL A 118 5.77 -22.45 -18.81
CA VAL A 118 5.39 -21.90 -20.12
C VAL A 118 4.43 -20.71 -20.00
N PHE A 119 3.49 -20.75 -19.05
CA PHE A 119 2.54 -19.66 -18.82
C PHE A 119 3.05 -18.56 -17.85
N GLY A 120 4.30 -18.63 -17.38
CA GLY A 120 4.91 -17.60 -16.54
C GLY A 120 4.36 -17.47 -15.10
N TYR A 121 3.68 -18.49 -14.59
CA TYR A 121 3.04 -18.47 -13.27
C TYR A 121 3.86 -19.21 -12.19
N ARG A 122 4.01 -18.63 -11.00
CA ARG A 122 4.71 -19.28 -9.87
C ARG A 122 3.91 -20.45 -9.28
N ALA A 123 4.58 -21.59 -9.06
CA ALA A 123 4.00 -22.84 -8.54
C ALA A 123 3.25 -22.75 -7.19
N GLN A 124 3.56 -21.76 -6.36
CA GLN A 124 2.80 -21.49 -5.13
C GLN A 124 1.32 -21.12 -5.38
N LYS A 125 0.94 -20.64 -6.57
CA LYS A 125 -0.43 -20.16 -6.84
C LYS A 125 -1.45 -21.28 -7.15
N ILE A 126 -1.01 -22.52 -7.43
CA ILE A 126 -1.90 -23.64 -7.81
C ILE A 126 -1.99 -24.75 -6.74
N ARG A 127 -1.07 -24.82 -5.78
CA ARG A 127 -1.16 -25.84 -4.71
C ARG A 127 -2.33 -25.57 -3.77
N ASN A 128 -3.20 -26.56 -3.59
CA ASN A 128 -4.51 -26.47 -2.94
C ASN A 128 -4.54 -25.65 -1.62
N LYS A 129 -5.11 -24.45 -1.73
CA LYS A 129 -6.16 -23.99 -0.82
C LYS A 129 -7.37 -23.66 -1.70
N GLU A 130 -8.51 -24.30 -1.49
CA GLU A 130 -9.70 -24.20 -2.37
C GLU A 130 -10.16 -22.75 -2.62
N ALA A 131 -9.91 -21.85 -1.68
CA ALA A 131 -10.24 -20.43 -1.81
C ALA A 131 -9.41 -19.67 -2.87
N ALA A 132 -8.20 -20.12 -3.21
CA ALA A 132 -7.24 -19.33 -4.00
C ALA A 132 -7.59 -19.24 -5.49
N LEU A 133 -8.06 -20.34 -6.09
CA LEU A 133 -8.41 -20.37 -7.52
C LEU A 133 -9.74 -19.64 -7.76
N LYS A 134 -10.75 -19.87 -6.92
CA LYS A 134 -12.01 -19.09 -6.92
C LYS A 134 -11.72 -17.60 -6.76
N SER A 135 -10.93 -17.20 -5.75
CA SER A 135 -10.57 -15.79 -5.56
C SER A 135 -9.83 -15.18 -6.75
N SER A 136 -8.92 -15.91 -7.40
CA SER A 136 -8.12 -15.38 -8.50
C SER A 136 -8.90 -15.26 -9.81
N LEU A 137 -9.73 -16.26 -10.14
CA LEU A 137 -10.58 -16.19 -11.32
C LEU A 137 -11.70 -15.15 -11.14
N ASP A 138 -12.36 -15.13 -9.98
CA ASP A 138 -13.37 -14.13 -9.64
C ASP A 138 -12.79 -12.71 -9.61
N LYS A 139 -11.54 -12.52 -9.15
CA LYS A 139 -10.79 -11.27 -9.35
C LYS A 139 -10.56 -10.94 -10.82
N TYR A 140 -10.15 -11.89 -11.65
CA TYR A 140 -9.89 -11.62 -13.08
C TYR A 140 -11.18 -11.27 -13.84
N THR A 141 -12.28 -11.98 -13.56
CA THR A 141 -13.60 -11.68 -14.13
C THR A 141 -14.14 -10.34 -13.62
N LYS A 142 -13.97 -10.02 -12.32
CA LYS A 142 -14.33 -8.70 -11.77
C LYS A 142 -13.45 -7.58 -12.33
N VAL A 143 -12.16 -7.81 -12.60
CA VAL A 143 -11.28 -6.82 -13.25
C VAL A 143 -11.66 -6.63 -14.72
N GLN A 144 -11.97 -7.69 -15.46
CA GLN A 144 -12.47 -7.61 -16.85
C GLN A 144 -13.83 -6.89 -16.94
N ALA A 145 -14.77 -7.26 -16.06
CA ALA A 145 -16.08 -6.61 -15.96
C ALA A 145 -15.95 -5.14 -15.52
N ASN A 146 -15.11 -4.84 -14.52
CA ASN A 146 -14.82 -3.47 -14.11
C ASN A 146 -14.09 -2.69 -15.22
N MET A 147 -13.21 -3.29 -16.02
CA MET A 147 -12.59 -2.61 -17.17
C MET A 147 -13.61 -2.26 -18.25
N LYS A 148 -14.51 -3.18 -18.61
CA LYS A 148 -15.62 -2.88 -19.54
C LYS A 148 -16.56 -1.82 -18.96
N ALA A 149 -17.06 -2.01 -17.74
CA ALA A 149 -17.98 -1.08 -17.08
C ALA A 149 -17.34 0.31 -16.84
N THR A 150 -16.04 0.38 -16.54
CA THR A 150 -15.30 1.64 -16.37
C THR A 150 -15.04 2.31 -17.71
N ASN A 151 -14.76 1.56 -18.79
CA ASN A 151 -14.61 2.12 -20.13
C ASN A 151 -15.94 2.58 -20.74
N GLU A 152 -17.04 1.87 -20.48
CA GLU A 152 -18.40 2.32 -20.86
C GLU A 152 -18.87 3.49 -20.00
N ARG A 153 -18.58 3.51 -18.68
CA ARG A 153 -18.76 4.69 -17.83
C ARG A 153 -17.93 5.85 -18.38
N ARG A 154 -16.65 5.67 -18.69
CA ARG A 154 -15.78 6.73 -19.26
C ARG A 154 -16.27 7.23 -20.62
N LYS A 155 -16.81 6.37 -21.49
CA LYS A 155 -17.43 6.81 -22.74
C LYS A 155 -18.71 7.60 -22.49
N LYS A 156 -19.62 7.10 -21.63
CA LYS A 156 -20.85 7.82 -21.25
C LYS A 156 -20.57 9.13 -20.51
N THR A 157 -19.57 9.17 -19.62
CA THR A 157 -19.19 10.41 -18.93
C THR A 157 -18.47 11.36 -19.85
N MET A 158 -17.66 10.92 -20.82
CA MET A 158 -17.09 11.83 -21.83
C MET A 158 -18.18 12.44 -22.72
N THR A 159 -19.12 11.67 -23.26
CA THR A 159 -20.22 12.25 -24.05
C THR A 159 -21.16 13.09 -23.20
N GLN A 160 -21.41 12.73 -21.93
CA GLN A 160 -22.13 13.60 -21.00
C GLN A 160 -21.34 14.87 -20.69
N ILE A 161 -20.02 14.82 -20.47
CA ILE A 161 -19.16 16.00 -20.25
C ILE A 161 -19.11 16.88 -21.50
N GLU A 162 -19.14 16.34 -22.71
CA GLU A 162 -19.22 17.15 -23.94
C GLU A 162 -20.59 17.80 -24.13
N THR A 163 -21.66 17.11 -23.75
CA THR A 163 -23.04 17.65 -23.80
C THR A 163 -23.27 18.70 -22.68
N GLU A 164 -22.76 18.42 -21.48
CA GLU A 164 -22.75 19.34 -20.33
C GLU A 164 -21.80 20.52 -20.57
N LYS A 165 -20.66 20.34 -21.27
CA LYS A 165 -19.79 21.45 -21.71
C LYS A 165 -20.54 22.46 -22.59
N LYS A 166 -21.44 21.98 -23.45
CA LYS A 166 -22.30 22.86 -24.25
C LYS A 166 -23.25 23.68 -23.37
N LYS A 167 -23.77 23.12 -22.26
CA LYS A 167 -24.55 23.87 -21.25
C LYS A 167 -23.68 24.77 -20.36
N LEU A 168 -22.48 24.33 -20.01
CA LEU A 168 -21.51 25.07 -19.17
C LEU A 168 -21.00 26.35 -19.82
N HIS A 169 -21.16 26.50 -21.13
CA HIS A 169 -20.89 27.75 -21.84
C HIS A 169 -22.00 28.81 -21.65
N GLU A 170 -23.16 28.41 -21.12
CA GLU A 170 -24.30 29.29 -20.74
C GLU A 170 -24.49 29.40 -19.21
N LEU A 171 -23.96 28.47 -18.40
CA LEU A 171 -24.08 28.48 -16.95
C LEU A 171 -23.23 29.60 -16.30
N GLN A 172 -23.89 30.71 -15.98
CA GLN A 172 -23.27 31.84 -15.29
C GLN A 172 -23.23 31.60 -13.77
N ALA A 173 -22.01 31.60 -13.22
CA ALA A 173 -21.65 32.30 -11.98
C ALA A 173 -22.21 31.85 -10.61
N THR A 174 -23.20 30.96 -10.52
CA THR A 174 -23.94 30.70 -9.27
C THR A 174 -23.31 29.62 -8.37
N VAL A 175 -23.58 29.69 -7.06
CA VAL A 175 -23.20 28.64 -6.09
C VAL A 175 -23.84 27.29 -6.44
N ASN A 176 -25.08 27.30 -6.93
CA ASN A 176 -25.82 26.09 -7.33
C ASN A 176 -25.12 25.33 -8.47
N ASP A 177 -24.52 26.04 -9.42
CA ASP A 177 -23.85 25.46 -10.57
C ASP A 177 -22.54 24.77 -10.15
N ALA A 178 -21.80 25.40 -9.23
CA ALA A 178 -20.64 24.79 -8.60
C ALA A 178 -21.00 23.53 -7.80
N GLN A 179 -22.11 23.55 -7.05
CA GLN A 179 -22.61 22.39 -6.32
C GLN A 179 -22.98 21.24 -7.27
N ALA A 180 -23.72 21.53 -8.34
CA ALA A 180 -24.07 20.54 -9.37
C ALA A 180 -22.83 19.93 -10.04
N CYS A 181 -21.81 20.74 -10.35
CA CYS A 181 -20.53 20.27 -10.88
C CYS A 181 -19.77 19.38 -9.88
N ILE A 182 -19.75 19.75 -8.60
CA ILE A 182 -19.12 18.95 -7.53
C ILE A 182 -19.82 17.60 -7.38
N ASP A 183 -21.15 17.58 -7.37
CA ASP A 183 -21.92 16.34 -7.20
C ASP A 183 -21.85 15.45 -8.46
N PHE A 184 -21.71 16.03 -9.66
CA PHE A 184 -21.34 15.30 -10.87
C PHE A 184 -19.96 14.64 -10.76
N LEU A 185 -18.93 15.37 -10.31
CA LEU A 185 -17.57 14.84 -10.12
C LEU A 185 -17.54 13.69 -9.10
N LYS A 186 -18.26 13.82 -7.96
CA LYS A 186 -18.42 12.77 -6.95
C LYS A 186 -19.13 11.54 -7.51
N LYS A 187 -20.26 11.73 -8.21
CA LYS A 187 -21.09 10.65 -8.76
C LYS A 187 -20.36 9.78 -9.79
N HIS A 188 -19.36 10.36 -10.46
CA HIS A 188 -18.62 9.71 -11.54
C HIS A 188 -17.14 9.43 -11.23
N ASP A 189 -16.68 9.73 -10.01
CA ASP A 189 -15.30 9.54 -9.52
C ASP A 189 -14.23 10.05 -10.51
N ILE A 190 -14.45 11.26 -11.02
CA ILE A 190 -13.62 11.87 -12.08
C ILE A 190 -12.38 12.55 -11.47
N GLY A 191 -12.44 12.92 -10.19
CA GLY A 191 -11.38 13.59 -9.45
C GLY A 191 -11.91 14.76 -8.61
N ARG A 192 -11.00 15.66 -8.23
CA ARG A 192 -11.30 16.89 -7.48
C ARG A 192 -11.08 18.11 -8.36
N ALA A 193 -11.98 19.09 -8.26
CA ALA A 193 -11.85 20.40 -8.87
C ALA A 193 -12.22 21.49 -7.85
N SER A 194 -11.72 22.70 -8.07
CA SER A 194 -12.05 23.89 -7.27
C SER A 194 -12.81 24.88 -8.14
N PHE A 195 -13.93 25.38 -7.64
CA PHE A 195 -14.81 26.31 -8.34
C PHE A 195 -14.84 27.65 -7.59
N ILE A 196 -14.99 28.75 -8.33
CA ILE A 196 -15.12 30.11 -7.78
C ILE A 196 -16.52 30.60 -8.17
N ALA A 197 -17.40 30.79 -7.19
CA ALA A 197 -18.74 31.36 -7.41
C ALA A 197 -18.63 32.88 -7.55
N LEU A 198 -18.79 33.40 -8.78
CA LEU A 198 -18.57 34.81 -9.10
C LEU A 198 -19.53 35.73 -8.32
N GLU A 199 -20.77 35.29 -8.14
CA GLU A 199 -21.80 35.97 -7.32
C GLU A 199 -21.29 36.34 -5.92
N LYS A 200 -20.56 35.43 -5.25
CA LYS A 200 -20.08 35.63 -3.87
C LYS A 200 -18.79 36.44 -3.77
N ILE A 201 -18.15 36.77 -4.89
CA ILE A 201 -16.91 37.56 -4.93
C ILE A 201 -17.07 38.92 -5.63
N GLN A 202 -18.30 39.30 -5.99
CA GLN A 202 -18.60 40.53 -6.70
C GLN A 202 -18.20 41.80 -5.91
N GLN A 203 -18.14 41.73 -4.58
CA GLN A 203 -17.60 42.79 -3.71
C GLN A 203 -16.16 43.21 -4.06
N TYR A 204 -15.39 42.38 -4.77
CA TYR A 204 -14.03 42.74 -5.19
C TYR A 204 -13.99 43.61 -6.46
N GLN A 205 -15.11 43.79 -7.16
CA GLN A 205 -15.20 44.61 -8.37
C GLN A 205 -14.73 46.05 -8.13
N GLN A 206 -15.11 46.67 -7.00
CA GLN A 206 -14.68 48.02 -6.63
C GLN A 206 -13.17 48.17 -6.45
N TYR A 207 -12.46 47.09 -6.10
CA TYR A 207 -11.00 47.12 -5.91
C TYR A 207 -10.23 46.82 -7.21
N CYS A 208 -10.89 46.27 -8.24
CA CYS A 208 -10.27 45.92 -9.51
C CYS A 208 -9.78 47.14 -10.32
N HIS A 209 -10.25 48.35 -9.99
CA HIS A 209 -9.85 49.59 -10.67
C HIS A 209 -8.94 50.47 -9.81
N ASN A 210 -8.71 50.09 -8.54
CA ASN A 210 -7.89 50.85 -7.62
C ASN A 210 -6.41 50.50 -7.80
N ARG A 211 -5.60 51.49 -8.15
CA ARG A 211 -4.13 51.41 -8.10
C ARG A 211 -3.65 51.65 -6.68
N ILE A 212 -2.67 50.87 -6.24
CA ILE A 212 -2.01 51.00 -4.94
C ILE A 212 -0.62 51.60 -5.12
N GLN A 213 -0.16 52.40 -4.15
CA GLN A 213 1.26 52.73 -4.06
C GLN A 213 2.02 51.50 -3.54
N THR A 214 3.09 51.10 -4.22
CA THR A 214 3.87 49.91 -3.89
C THR A 214 5.26 50.28 -3.35
N PRO A 215 5.78 49.57 -2.33
CA PRO A 215 7.16 49.73 -1.89
C PRO A 215 8.16 49.48 -3.03
N GLU A 216 9.27 50.22 -3.06
CA GLU A 216 10.30 50.13 -4.12
C GLU A 216 9.76 50.30 -5.56
N ASN A 217 8.54 50.84 -5.76
CA ASN A 217 7.83 50.94 -7.05
C ASN A 217 7.66 49.60 -7.80
N VAL A 218 7.66 48.47 -7.11
CA VAL A 218 7.49 47.16 -7.77
C VAL A 218 6.08 47.00 -8.38
N PRO A 219 5.95 46.31 -9.52
CA PRO A 219 4.65 46.12 -10.15
C PRO A 219 3.79 45.13 -9.34
N ARG A 220 2.49 45.44 -9.25
CA ARG A 220 1.48 44.51 -8.72
C ARG A 220 1.11 43.49 -9.80
N LEU A 221 1.14 42.21 -9.44
CA LEU A 221 0.89 41.10 -10.36
C LEU A 221 -0.50 41.17 -11.02
N PHE A 222 -1.52 41.65 -10.29
CA PHE A 222 -2.88 41.84 -10.84
C PHE A 222 -2.92 42.88 -11.97
N ASP A 223 -2.17 43.98 -11.87
CA ASP A 223 -2.18 45.06 -12.87
C ASP A 223 -1.49 44.64 -14.19
N LEU A 224 -0.73 43.53 -14.18
CA LEU A 224 -0.10 42.93 -15.36
C LEU A 224 -1.06 41.97 -16.12
N VAL A 225 -2.19 41.57 -15.51
CA VAL A 225 -3.14 40.64 -16.14
C VAL A 225 -4.10 41.40 -17.05
N ARG A 226 -4.19 40.95 -18.31
CA ARG A 226 -5.22 41.38 -19.26
C ARG A 226 -6.25 40.26 -19.41
N VAL A 227 -7.53 40.63 -19.43
CA VAL A 227 -8.67 39.70 -19.45
C VAL A 227 -9.56 40.06 -20.63
N GLU A 228 -10.07 39.06 -21.36
CA GLU A 228 -10.94 39.26 -22.53
C GLU A 228 -12.40 39.58 -22.13
N ASP A 229 -12.86 39.07 -20.98
CA ASP A 229 -14.19 39.33 -20.42
C ASP A 229 -14.05 39.96 -19.02
N GLU A 230 -14.43 41.23 -18.88
CA GLU A 230 -14.31 41.96 -17.61
C GLU A 230 -15.17 41.38 -16.49
N ARG A 231 -16.21 40.57 -16.81
CA ARG A 231 -17.09 39.96 -15.80
C ARG A 231 -16.36 38.96 -14.90
N VAL A 232 -15.24 38.38 -15.36
CA VAL A 232 -14.40 37.48 -14.55
C VAL A 232 -13.22 38.19 -13.88
N LEU A 233 -13.04 39.51 -14.08
CA LEU A 233 -11.99 40.30 -13.45
C LEU A 233 -11.98 40.21 -11.90
N PRO A 234 -13.13 40.18 -11.18
CA PRO A 234 -13.14 39.94 -9.74
C PRO A 234 -12.55 38.60 -9.31
N ALA A 235 -12.59 37.56 -10.15
CA ALA A 235 -11.98 36.25 -9.86
C ALA A 235 -10.44 36.30 -9.94
N PHE A 236 -9.89 37.05 -10.90
CA PHE A 236 -8.46 37.33 -10.95
C PHE A 236 -8.02 38.16 -9.73
N TYR A 237 -8.82 39.14 -9.31
CA TYR A 237 -8.56 39.90 -8.08
C TYR A 237 -8.59 39.00 -6.83
N PHE A 238 -9.59 38.11 -6.74
CA PHE A 238 -9.72 37.15 -5.63
C PHE A 238 -8.48 36.24 -5.51
N ALA A 239 -7.95 35.76 -6.63
CA ALA A 239 -6.78 34.87 -6.66
C ALA A 239 -5.42 35.59 -6.49
N LEU A 240 -5.28 36.82 -7.01
CA LEU A 240 -4.00 37.54 -7.05
C LEU A 240 -3.86 38.61 -5.97
N ARG A 241 -4.93 39.28 -5.53
CA ARG A 241 -4.90 40.31 -4.47
C ARG A 241 -3.82 41.39 -4.71
N ASP A 242 -3.31 41.98 -3.63
CA ASP A 242 -2.15 42.87 -3.61
C ASP A 242 -0.83 42.08 -3.69
N THR A 243 -0.76 41.04 -4.55
CA THR A 243 0.51 40.34 -4.78
C THR A 243 1.46 41.22 -5.59
N LEU A 244 2.66 41.45 -5.07
CA LEU A 244 3.72 42.23 -5.71
C LEU A 244 4.75 41.30 -6.36
N VAL A 245 5.41 41.77 -7.42
CA VAL A 245 6.47 41.01 -8.12
C VAL A 245 7.82 41.64 -7.79
N ALA A 246 8.69 40.88 -7.12
CA ALA A 246 10.08 41.25 -6.85
C ALA A 246 11.03 40.56 -7.83
N GLU A 247 12.22 41.11 -8.04
CA GLU A 247 13.24 40.46 -8.86
C GLU A 247 13.83 39.24 -8.15
N ASN A 248 14.24 39.43 -6.88
CA ASN A 248 15.00 38.47 -6.08
C ASN A 248 14.42 38.30 -4.67
N LEU A 249 14.81 37.21 -3.98
CA LEU A 249 14.30 36.87 -2.65
C LEU A 249 14.57 37.97 -1.61
N ASP A 250 15.75 38.60 -1.63
CA ASP A 250 16.13 39.66 -0.68
C ASP A 250 15.24 40.89 -0.81
N GLN A 251 14.92 41.29 -2.05
CA GLN A 251 13.93 42.34 -2.32
C GLN A 251 12.54 41.89 -1.88
N GLY A 252 12.19 40.63 -2.15
CA GLY A 252 10.95 40.02 -1.69
C GLY A 252 10.76 40.13 -0.18
N GLN A 253 11.80 39.84 0.61
CA GLN A 253 11.78 39.94 2.07
C GLN A 253 11.61 41.38 2.56
N ARG A 254 12.37 42.34 2.01
CA ARG A 254 12.23 43.77 2.39
C ARG A 254 10.81 44.29 2.16
N ILE A 255 10.19 43.91 1.05
CA ILE A 255 8.84 44.35 0.68
C ILE A 255 7.77 43.59 1.48
N ALA A 256 7.93 42.28 1.70
CA ALA A 256 6.98 41.45 2.44
C ALA A 256 6.92 41.78 3.94
N TYR A 257 8.06 42.12 4.56
CA TYR A 257 8.17 42.45 5.98
C TYR A 257 8.32 43.96 6.25
N GLY A 258 7.99 44.82 5.28
CA GLY A 258 7.96 46.27 5.44
C GLY A 258 6.83 46.79 6.33
N ALA A 259 6.66 48.11 6.37
CA ALA A 259 5.66 48.79 7.23
C ALA A 259 4.21 48.30 7.04
N ARG A 260 3.87 47.81 5.85
CA ARG A 260 2.66 47.02 5.58
C ARG A 260 3.10 45.70 4.95
N ARG A 261 2.57 44.58 5.43
CA ARG A 261 2.86 43.26 4.86
C ARG A 261 2.18 43.09 3.50
N TYR A 262 2.94 42.65 2.52
CA TYR A 262 2.47 42.28 1.19
C TYR A 262 2.79 40.82 0.89
N ARG A 263 1.98 40.20 0.04
CA ARG A 263 2.33 38.93 -0.60
C ARG A 263 3.28 39.23 -1.74
N VAL A 264 4.42 38.56 -1.81
CA VAL A 264 5.44 38.85 -2.83
C VAL A 264 5.87 37.59 -3.55
N VAL A 265 6.03 37.67 -4.87
CA VAL A 265 6.51 36.58 -5.73
C VAL A 265 7.77 37.04 -6.45
N THR A 266 8.83 36.23 -6.43
CA THR A 266 10.08 36.52 -7.16
C THR A 266 9.96 36.12 -8.63
N LEU A 267 10.76 36.72 -9.52
CA LEU A 267 10.87 36.26 -10.91
C LEU A 267 11.37 34.80 -11.02
N ASN A 268 12.07 34.31 -9.99
CA ASN A 268 12.53 32.92 -9.89
C ASN A 268 11.42 31.93 -9.46
N GLY A 269 10.25 32.44 -9.03
CA GLY A 269 9.08 31.65 -8.64
C GLY A 269 8.98 31.34 -7.15
N ASP A 270 9.79 32.00 -6.31
CA ASP A 270 9.65 31.92 -4.85
C ASP A 270 8.48 32.81 -4.40
N VAL A 271 7.75 32.39 -3.37
CA VAL A 271 6.54 33.06 -2.87
C VAL A 271 6.67 33.33 -1.38
N ILE A 272 6.44 34.57 -0.96
CA ILE A 272 6.30 34.97 0.44
C ILE A 272 4.85 35.37 0.67
N GLU A 273 4.15 34.60 1.50
CA GLU A 273 2.77 34.89 1.92
C GLU A 273 2.72 35.91 3.06
N THR A 274 1.59 36.62 3.22
CA THR A 274 1.38 37.60 4.31
C THR A 274 1.40 36.98 5.70
N SER A 275 1.10 35.69 5.80
CA SER A 275 1.29 34.84 7.00
C SER A 275 2.75 34.75 7.45
N GLY A 276 3.71 35.06 6.56
CA GLY A 276 5.14 34.89 6.77
C GLY A 276 5.70 33.54 6.28
N THR A 277 4.87 32.67 5.69
CA THR A 277 5.37 31.41 5.08
C THR A 277 6.09 31.70 3.76
N MET A 278 7.34 31.27 3.65
CA MET A 278 8.13 31.35 2.42
C MET A 278 8.14 29.99 1.71
N SER A 279 7.84 29.96 0.41
CA SER A 279 7.88 28.79 -0.45
C SER A 279 8.85 29.04 -1.60
N GLY A 280 9.99 28.35 -1.62
CA GLY A 280 11.00 28.48 -2.67
C GLY A 280 11.85 27.21 -2.80
N GLY A 281 12.36 26.96 -4.01
CA GLY A 281 13.23 25.81 -4.31
C GLY A 281 12.56 24.65 -5.07
N GLY A 282 13.30 24.09 -6.03
CA GLY A 282 12.92 22.91 -6.80
C GLY A 282 13.48 22.90 -8.23
N ARG A 283 13.65 21.71 -8.82
CA ARG A 283 14.05 21.55 -10.24
C ARG A 283 12.92 21.83 -11.25
N SER A 284 11.70 22.11 -10.79
CA SER A 284 10.51 22.26 -11.62
C SER A 284 9.70 23.50 -11.22
N GLN A 285 9.76 24.55 -12.05
CA GLN A 285 8.87 25.70 -11.96
C GLN A 285 7.52 25.38 -12.62
N GLN A 286 6.40 25.71 -11.99
CA GLN A 286 5.07 25.55 -12.60
C GLN A 286 4.82 26.59 -13.70
N ARG A 287 5.12 26.23 -14.96
CA ARG A 287 4.88 27.08 -16.14
C ARG A 287 3.53 26.75 -16.81
N GLY A 288 3.00 27.69 -17.60
CA GLY A 288 1.85 27.46 -18.50
C GLY A 288 0.44 27.61 -17.90
N ARG A 289 0.29 28.18 -16.70
CA ARG A 289 -1.04 28.43 -16.07
C ARG A 289 -1.73 29.72 -16.53
N MET A 290 -0.99 30.64 -17.15
CA MET A 290 -1.50 31.88 -17.75
C MET A 290 -1.26 31.83 -19.27
N GLY A 291 -2.19 32.37 -20.05
CA GLY A 291 -2.32 32.06 -21.47
C GLY A 291 -1.22 32.60 -22.39
N THR A 292 -0.72 31.76 -23.29
CA THR A 292 -0.09 32.17 -24.55
C THR A 292 -0.74 31.37 -25.68
N LYS A 293 -2.07 31.58 -25.81
CA LYS A 293 -3.06 30.62 -26.34
C LYS A 293 -3.07 29.31 -25.54
N VAL A 294 -4.25 28.73 -25.35
CA VAL A 294 -4.32 27.30 -25.03
C VAL A 294 -3.83 26.60 -26.29
N GLN A 295 -2.59 26.09 -26.27
CA GLN A 295 -2.21 25.07 -27.24
C GLN A 295 -3.18 23.91 -27.03
N THR A 296 -4.10 23.76 -27.98
CA THR A 296 -4.82 22.51 -28.16
C THR A 296 -3.78 21.39 -28.17
N LYS A 297 -4.05 20.31 -27.43
CA LYS A 297 -3.05 19.30 -27.03
C LYS A 297 -2.60 18.37 -28.16
N THR A 298 -2.41 18.93 -29.36
CA THR A 298 -2.12 18.24 -30.61
C THR A 298 -0.76 18.63 -31.21
N SER A 299 -0.17 19.77 -30.84
CA SER A 299 0.99 20.34 -31.56
C SER A 299 2.13 20.88 -30.67
N ALA A 300 2.46 20.17 -29.58
CA ALA A 300 3.79 20.20 -28.97
C ALA A 300 4.00 18.91 -28.14
N SER A 301 5.06 18.18 -28.48
CA SER A 301 5.58 16.98 -27.80
C SER A 301 5.30 16.87 -26.29
N ASP A 302 4.25 16.16 -25.86
CA ASP A 302 4.27 14.70 -25.75
C ASP A 302 2.90 14.12 -25.37
N THR A 303 2.63 12.92 -25.84
CA THR A 303 1.34 12.25 -25.63
C THR A 303 1.16 11.89 -24.15
N PRO A 304 -0.01 12.13 -23.52
CA PRO A 304 -0.29 11.63 -22.16
C PRO A 304 -0.12 10.11 -22.02
N ASN A 305 -0.27 9.38 -23.13
CA ASN A 305 -0.03 7.94 -23.20
C ASN A 305 1.47 7.57 -23.22
N LYS A 306 2.39 8.45 -23.63
CA LYS A 306 3.83 8.20 -23.52
C LYS A 306 4.27 8.33 -22.06
N SER A 307 3.94 9.45 -21.41
CA SER A 307 4.27 9.66 -19.99
C SER A 307 3.68 8.56 -19.09
N ASN A 308 2.43 8.15 -19.34
CA ASN A 308 1.84 7.05 -18.57
C ASN A 308 2.53 5.71 -18.86
N ARG A 309 2.89 5.41 -20.11
CA ARG A 309 3.61 4.19 -20.48
C ARG A 309 5.05 4.17 -19.93
N GLU A 310 5.73 5.30 -19.87
CA GLU A 310 7.04 5.44 -19.24
C GLU A 310 6.95 5.26 -17.72
N VAL A 311 5.93 5.84 -17.07
CA VAL A 311 5.65 5.59 -15.64
C VAL A 311 5.33 4.12 -15.38
N GLU A 312 4.50 3.47 -16.20
CA GLU A 312 4.25 2.02 -16.11
C GLU A 312 5.53 1.20 -16.29
N GLN A 313 6.38 1.54 -17.28
CA GLN A 313 7.66 0.86 -17.50
C GLN A 313 8.64 1.06 -16.34
N LEU A 314 8.72 2.26 -15.75
CA LEU A 314 9.52 2.54 -14.57
C LEU A 314 8.99 1.78 -13.34
N GLN A 315 7.67 1.65 -13.21
CA GLN A 315 7.03 0.92 -12.12
C GLN A 315 7.24 -0.61 -12.24
N VAL A 316 7.24 -1.16 -13.47
CA VAL A 316 7.64 -2.56 -13.73
C VAL A 316 9.12 -2.76 -13.37
N LYS A 317 10.02 -1.90 -13.85
CA LYS A 317 11.46 -1.97 -13.50
C LYS A 317 11.71 -1.87 -11.99
N ALA A 318 10.95 -1.04 -11.27
CA ALA A 318 11.02 -0.95 -9.81
C ALA A 318 10.60 -2.27 -9.13
N GLN A 319 9.55 -2.93 -9.63
CA GLN A 319 9.13 -4.26 -9.14
C GLN A 319 10.13 -5.38 -9.47
N GLU A 320 10.77 -5.32 -10.64
CA GLU A 320 11.86 -6.24 -11.03
C GLU A 320 13.07 -6.08 -10.10
N ILE A 321 13.54 -4.85 -9.88
CA ILE A 321 14.64 -4.54 -8.95
C ILE A 321 14.29 -4.98 -7.53
N GLN A 322 13.08 -4.69 -7.04
CA GLN A 322 12.66 -5.15 -5.71
C GLN A 322 12.64 -6.69 -5.61
N SER A 323 12.25 -7.38 -6.69
CA SER A 323 12.27 -8.84 -6.74
C SER A 323 13.70 -9.41 -6.72
N GLN A 324 14.64 -8.74 -7.39
CA GLN A 324 16.06 -9.09 -7.37
C GLN A 324 16.69 -8.85 -5.99
N ILE A 325 16.38 -7.73 -5.32
CA ILE A 325 16.82 -7.43 -3.95
C ILE A 325 16.36 -8.55 -3.00
N ASN A 326 15.08 -8.91 -3.04
CA ASN A 326 14.54 -9.96 -2.17
C ASN A 326 15.22 -11.32 -2.42
N TYR A 327 15.52 -11.67 -3.67
CA TYR A 327 16.24 -12.90 -4.02
C TYR A 327 17.69 -12.90 -3.52
N LEU A 328 18.40 -11.78 -3.67
CA LEU A 328 19.77 -11.63 -3.18
C LEU A 328 19.85 -11.67 -1.64
N GLN A 329 18.83 -11.13 -0.94
CA GLN A 329 18.72 -11.23 0.52
C GLN A 329 18.48 -12.67 0.99
N GLU A 330 17.67 -13.45 0.27
CA GLU A 330 17.45 -14.88 0.55
C GLU A 330 18.75 -15.68 0.36
N GLN A 331 19.46 -15.47 -0.76
CA GLN A 331 20.77 -16.07 -1.02
C GLN A 331 21.84 -15.66 0.01
N GLN A 332 21.86 -14.39 0.45
CA GLN A 332 22.75 -13.94 1.53
C GLN A 332 22.47 -14.71 2.83
N GLY A 333 21.19 -14.88 3.20
CA GLY A 333 20.81 -15.62 4.40
C GLY A 333 21.19 -17.11 4.37
N GLU A 334 21.12 -17.75 3.19
CA GLU A 334 21.62 -19.12 3.00
C GLU A 334 23.15 -19.21 3.16
N LEU A 335 23.89 -18.29 2.53
CA LEU A 335 25.35 -18.24 2.61
C LEU A 335 25.85 -17.91 4.03
N GLU A 336 25.18 -17.02 4.76
CA GLU A 336 25.53 -16.70 6.15
C GLU A 336 25.35 -17.90 7.08
N GLN A 337 24.28 -18.70 6.91
CA GLN A 337 24.09 -19.95 7.66
C GLN A 337 25.19 -20.98 7.33
N GLU A 338 25.58 -21.09 6.07
CA GLU A 338 26.64 -22.01 5.65
C GLU A 338 28.02 -21.57 6.20
N ILE A 339 28.31 -20.26 6.21
CA ILE A 339 29.50 -19.69 6.85
C ILE A 339 29.52 -19.98 8.35
N GLN A 340 28.39 -19.84 9.06
CA GLN A 340 28.31 -20.20 10.48
C GLN A 340 28.58 -21.69 10.72
N ARG A 341 27.98 -22.56 9.89
CA ARG A 341 28.18 -24.02 9.94
C ARG A 341 29.64 -24.40 9.74
N LEU A 342 30.27 -23.87 8.68
CA LEU A 342 31.68 -24.10 8.37
C LEU A 342 32.61 -23.54 9.45
N SER A 343 32.30 -22.37 10.01
CA SER A 343 33.08 -21.77 11.10
C SER A 343 33.07 -22.62 12.38
N MET A 344 31.93 -23.22 12.73
CA MET A 344 31.85 -24.18 13.84
C MET A 344 32.67 -25.45 13.56
N GLN A 345 32.58 -26.01 12.35
CA GLN A 345 33.36 -27.19 11.95
C GLN A 345 34.87 -26.91 12.00
N LEU A 346 35.31 -25.75 11.50
CA LEU A 346 36.71 -25.33 11.52
C LEU A 346 37.22 -25.18 12.96
N LYS A 347 36.44 -24.56 13.85
CA LYS A 347 36.78 -24.45 15.29
C LYS A 347 36.87 -25.82 15.98
N GLN A 348 35.98 -26.76 15.64
CA GLN A 348 36.04 -28.13 16.14
C GLN A 348 37.32 -28.84 15.66
N GLN A 349 37.63 -28.78 14.37
CA GLN A 349 38.86 -29.37 13.81
C GLN A 349 40.13 -28.74 14.38
N GLN A 350 40.16 -27.43 14.62
CA GLN A 350 41.29 -26.77 15.30
C GLN A 350 41.51 -27.30 16.72
N ASN A 351 40.45 -27.60 17.47
CA ASN A 351 40.56 -28.19 18.79
C ASN A 351 40.99 -29.66 18.73
N GLU A 352 40.50 -30.43 17.76
CA GLU A 352 40.94 -31.81 17.48
C GLU A 352 42.45 -31.85 17.18
N ILE A 353 42.94 -30.95 16.31
CA ILE A 353 44.37 -30.83 15.96
C ILE A 353 45.22 -30.46 17.19
N LYS A 354 44.75 -29.54 18.04
CA LYS A 354 45.44 -29.20 19.30
C LYS A 354 45.56 -30.40 20.22
N ARG A 355 44.48 -31.16 20.41
CA ARG A 355 44.46 -32.39 21.21
C ARG A 355 45.43 -33.43 20.64
N LEU A 356 45.32 -33.75 19.36
CA LEU A 356 46.21 -34.71 18.68
C LEU A 356 47.68 -34.30 18.79
N LYS A 357 47.99 -33.00 18.75
CA LYS A 357 49.35 -32.49 18.95
C LYS A 357 49.85 -32.71 20.38
N MET A 358 48.99 -32.55 21.39
CA MET A 358 49.34 -32.88 22.79
C MET A 358 49.55 -34.39 22.98
N ASP A 359 48.69 -35.21 22.38
CA ASP A 359 48.80 -36.69 22.41
C ASP A 359 50.10 -37.16 21.74
N VAL A 360 50.46 -36.60 20.57
CA VAL A 360 51.73 -36.88 19.86
C VAL A 360 52.95 -36.48 20.70
N ASN A 361 52.94 -35.30 21.33
CA ASN A 361 54.03 -34.87 22.20
C ASN A 361 54.21 -35.85 23.37
N SER A 362 53.12 -36.19 24.07
CA SER A 362 53.13 -37.16 25.19
C SER A 362 53.66 -38.53 24.78
N LEU A 363 53.21 -39.06 23.65
CA LEU A 363 53.70 -40.33 23.10
C LEU A 363 55.19 -40.25 22.71
N SER A 364 55.64 -39.11 22.18
CA SER A 364 57.06 -38.90 21.83
C SER A 364 57.98 -38.85 23.04
N GLU A 365 57.50 -38.37 24.20
CA GLU A 365 58.25 -38.40 25.48
C GLU A 365 58.26 -39.78 26.13
N GLN A 366 57.22 -40.60 25.89
CA GLN A 366 57.15 -41.99 26.39
C GLN A 366 58.03 -42.95 25.58
N LEU A 367 58.22 -42.70 24.29
CA LEU A 367 58.91 -43.58 23.35
C LEU A 367 60.35 -43.93 23.78
N PRO A 368 61.20 -42.98 24.23
CA PRO A 368 62.54 -43.29 24.74
C PRO A 368 62.50 -44.19 25.96
N ARG A 369 61.65 -43.89 26.96
CA ARG A 369 61.54 -44.68 28.20
C ARG A 369 61.13 -46.12 27.94
N LEU A 370 60.16 -46.33 27.05
CA LEU A 370 59.74 -47.66 26.62
C LEU A 370 60.87 -48.41 25.91
N LYS A 371 61.67 -47.70 25.11
CA LYS A 371 62.82 -48.29 24.41
C LYS A 371 63.93 -48.68 25.38
N ASP A 372 64.30 -47.80 26.31
CA ASP A 372 65.26 -48.09 27.38
C ASP A 372 64.81 -49.29 28.25
N GLN A 373 63.51 -49.39 28.51
CA GLN A 373 62.92 -50.51 29.26
C GLN A 373 63.00 -51.83 28.48
N VAL A 374 62.78 -51.81 27.16
CA VAL A 374 62.96 -52.99 26.29
C VAL A 374 64.44 -53.39 26.22
N ASP A 375 65.36 -52.46 25.97
CA ASP A 375 66.80 -52.71 25.96
C ASP A 375 67.30 -53.30 27.30
N TRP A 376 66.73 -52.85 28.43
CA TRP A 376 67.01 -53.42 29.76
C TRP A 376 66.43 -54.83 29.93
N GLN A 377 65.21 -55.08 29.43
CA GLN A 377 64.59 -56.41 29.45
C GLN A 377 65.32 -57.42 28.56
N GLU A 378 65.74 -57.03 27.35
CA GLU A 378 66.54 -57.88 26.46
C GLU A 378 67.88 -58.26 27.11
N LYS A 379 68.58 -57.30 27.73
CA LYS A 379 69.82 -57.58 28.49
C LYS A 379 69.57 -58.50 29.68
N LYS A 380 68.45 -58.34 30.39
CA LYS A 380 68.03 -59.23 31.49
C LYS A 380 67.78 -60.66 31.01
N VAL A 381 67.09 -60.83 29.88
CA VAL A 381 66.79 -62.15 29.28
C VAL A 381 68.05 -62.80 28.71
N GLY A 382 68.95 -62.04 28.09
CA GLY A 382 70.24 -62.55 27.60
C GLY A 382 71.21 -63.00 28.69
N GLN A 383 71.06 -62.50 29.92
CA GLN A 383 71.89 -62.89 31.08
C GLN A 383 71.35 -64.12 31.83
N THR A 384 70.10 -64.53 31.60
CA THR A 384 69.53 -65.75 32.19
C THR A 384 69.96 -66.99 31.41
N HIS A 385 71.09 -67.58 31.81
CA HIS A 385 71.47 -68.92 31.35
C HIS A 385 70.62 -69.98 32.08
N SER A 386 69.88 -70.79 31.34
CA SER A 386 69.06 -71.87 31.91
C SER A 386 69.93 -73.00 32.46
N ASP A 387 69.85 -73.19 33.78
CA ASP A 387 70.54 -74.22 34.54
C ASP A 387 69.65 -75.49 34.58
N PRO A 388 70.04 -76.62 33.95
CA PRO A 388 69.12 -77.74 33.66
C PRO A 388 68.42 -78.36 34.89
N GLU A 389 69.08 -78.36 36.05
CA GLU A 389 68.46 -78.83 37.30
C GLU A 389 67.45 -77.84 37.85
N LYS A 390 67.72 -76.53 37.76
CA LYS A 390 66.72 -75.50 38.09
C LYS A 390 65.56 -75.51 37.09
N VAL A 391 65.81 -75.81 35.82
CA VAL A 391 64.73 -76.01 34.84
C VAL A 391 63.88 -77.21 35.23
N ARG A 392 64.45 -78.37 35.59
CA ARG A 392 63.65 -79.51 36.09
C ARG A 392 62.90 -79.22 37.39
N ALA A 393 63.52 -78.51 38.34
CA ALA A 393 62.85 -78.11 39.59
C ALA A 393 61.75 -77.06 39.35
N LEU A 394 61.94 -76.16 38.37
CA LEU A 394 60.91 -75.24 37.91
C LEU A 394 59.86 -75.94 37.07
N GLU A 395 60.16 -76.98 36.30
CA GLU A 395 59.19 -77.79 35.56
C GLU A 395 58.32 -78.61 36.51
N ALA A 396 58.91 -79.17 37.58
CA ALA A 396 58.16 -79.82 38.65
C ALA A 396 57.24 -78.83 39.38
N LYS A 397 57.76 -77.65 39.77
CA LYS A 397 56.93 -76.58 40.36
C LYS A 397 55.91 -75.99 39.38
N VAL A 398 56.22 -75.93 38.09
CA VAL A 398 55.27 -75.52 37.03
C VAL A 398 54.23 -76.60 36.81
N GLN A 399 54.52 -77.88 37.06
CA GLN A 399 53.53 -78.96 36.99
C GLN A 399 52.61 -78.93 38.23
N GLU A 400 53.16 -78.76 39.43
CA GLU A 400 52.42 -78.50 40.68
C GLU A 400 51.54 -77.25 40.54
N CYS A 401 52.12 -76.11 40.18
CA CYS A 401 51.38 -74.88 39.89
C CYS A 401 50.46 -75.00 38.66
N LYS A 402 50.63 -75.96 37.73
CA LYS A 402 49.65 -76.23 36.67
C LYS A 402 48.46 -77.01 37.19
N GLU A 403 48.62 -77.89 38.17
CA GLU A 403 47.51 -78.60 38.81
C GLU A 403 46.74 -77.69 39.78
N GLU A 404 47.45 -76.84 40.53
CA GLU A 404 46.85 -75.71 41.27
C GLU A 404 46.19 -74.70 40.33
N HIS A 405 46.83 -74.31 39.21
CA HIS A 405 46.21 -73.43 38.22
C HIS A 405 45.04 -74.12 37.52
N LYS A 406 45.03 -75.44 37.33
CA LYS A 406 43.89 -76.14 36.73
C LYS A 406 42.70 -76.13 37.69
N THR A 407 42.88 -76.50 38.95
CA THR A 407 41.83 -76.42 39.96
C THR A 407 41.36 -74.99 40.22
N SER A 408 42.28 -74.03 40.27
CA SER A 408 41.97 -72.59 40.36
C SER A 408 41.27 -72.07 39.10
N SER A 409 41.64 -72.54 37.90
CA SER A 409 41.00 -72.20 36.64
C SER A 409 39.62 -72.83 36.49
N ASP A 410 39.39 -74.03 37.04
CA ASP A 410 38.07 -74.66 37.05
C ASP A 410 37.13 -73.92 38.01
N ALA A 411 37.62 -73.51 39.18
CA ALA A 411 36.91 -72.60 40.09
C ALA A 411 36.66 -71.22 39.44
N ALA A 412 37.65 -70.66 38.75
CA ALA A 412 37.52 -69.40 38.01
C ALA A 412 36.54 -69.52 36.84
N ASN A 413 36.48 -70.67 36.16
CA ASN A 413 35.49 -70.97 35.12
C ASN A 413 34.07 -71.09 35.69
N GLU A 414 33.90 -71.62 36.91
CA GLU A 414 32.61 -71.65 37.58
C GLU A 414 32.17 -70.24 38.03
N ILE A 415 33.10 -69.44 38.56
CA ILE A 415 32.87 -68.02 38.86
C ILE A 415 32.57 -67.26 37.57
N GLN A 416 33.29 -67.50 36.47
CA GLN A 416 33.06 -66.86 35.17
C GLN A 416 31.67 -67.20 34.64
N LYS A 417 31.20 -68.45 34.75
CA LYS A 417 29.81 -68.81 34.41
C LYS A 417 28.78 -68.04 35.24
N LYS A 418 29.03 -67.83 36.53
CA LYS A 418 28.16 -67.01 37.40
C LYS A 418 28.22 -65.52 37.01
N VAL A 419 29.40 -65.00 36.68
CA VAL A 419 29.59 -63.65 36.15
C VAL A 419 28.89 -63.46 34.81
N ASP A 420 28.97 -64.44 33.91
CA ASP A 420 28.30 -64.41 32.60
C ASP A 420 26.77 -64.47 32.75
N GLN A 421 26.26 -65.28 33.68
CA GLN A 421 24.82 -65.30 34.03
C GLN A 421 24.35 -63.95 34.60
N ILE A 422 25.09 -63.37 35.56
CA ILE A 422 24.78 -62.05 36.13
C ILE A 422 24.88 -60.97 35.04
N THR A 423 25.88 -61.04 34.16
CA THR A 423 26.07 -60.10 33.05
C THR A 423 24.95 -60.22 32.02
N ALA A 424 24.46 -61.43 31.75
CA ALA A 424 23.28 -61.64 30.91
C ALA A 424 22.01 -61.05 31.54
N GLN A 425 21.79 -61.26 32.85
CA GLN A 425 20.69 -60.64 33.59
C GLN A 425 20.76 -59.10 33.59
N ILE A 426 21.96 -58.53 33.81
CA ILE A 426 22.20 -57.09 33.73
C ILE A 426 21.90 -56.58 32.31
N ASN A 427 22.38 -57.26 31.28
CA ASN A 427 22.15 -56.87 29.88
C ASN A 427 20.66 -56.93 29.49
N ASP A 428 19.90 -57.91 29.98
CA ASP A 428 18.47 -58.02 29.73
C ASP A 428 17.68 -56.92 30.46
N ILE A 429 17.99 -56.65 31.75
CA ILE A 429 17.41 -55.52 32.50
C ILE A 429 17.75 -54.18 31.83
N THR A 430 18.97 -54.03 31.31
CA THR A 430 19.44 -52.79 30.64
C THR A 430 18.75 -52.61 29.28
N ASN A 431 18.62 -53.66 28.48
CA ASN A 431 17.92 -53.58 27.20
C ASN A 431 16.40 -53.42 27.34
N SER A 432 15.77 -54.05 28.33
CA SER A 432 14.31 -54.06 28.48
C SER A 432 13.77 -52.88 29.30
N LYS A 433 14.40 -52.54 30.44
CA LYS A 433 13.91 -51.47 31.33
C LYS A 433 14.63 -50.14 31.09
N VAL A 434 15.96 -50.15 31.02
CA VAL A 434 16.74 -48.89 30.92
C VAL A 434 16.52 -48.21 29.57
N LYS A 435 16.59 -48.92 28.43
CA LYS A 435 16.27 -48.33 27.12
C LYS A 435 14.86 -47.76 27.05
N ASN A 436 13.85 -48.46 27.57
CA ASN A 436 12.45 -47.99 27.55
C ASN A 436 12.25 -46.73 28.41
N LEU A 437 12.90 -46.65 29.57
CA LEU A 437 12.96 -45.43 30.39
C LEU A 437 13.73 -44.31 29.67
N GLN A 438 14.87 -44.61 29.05
CA GLN A 438 15.69 -43.64 28.32
C GLN A 438 14.97 -43.07 27.08
N THR A 439 14.17 -43.88 26.37
CA THR A 439 13.30 -43.38 25.30
C THR A 439 12.19 -42.47 25.84
N LYS A 440 11.55 -42.82 26.97
CA LYS A 440 10.56 -41.95 27.62
C LYS A 440 11.17 -40.65 28.14
N ILE A 441 12.36 -40.69 28.72
CA ILE A 441 13.12 -39.49 29.11
C ILE A 441 13.37 -38.63 27.87
N SER A 442 13.88 -39.22 26.78
CA SER A 442 14.16 -38.46 25.55
C SER A 442 12.91 -37.82 24.90
N SER A 443 11.73 -38.45 25.02
CA SER A 443 10.48 -37.87 24.52
C SER A 443 9.95 -36.76 25.44
N LEU A 444 10.06 -36.93 26.76
CA LEU A 444 9.72 -35.90 27.74
C LEU A 444 10.66 -34.68 27.63
N THR A 445 11.98 -34.87 27.47
CA THR A 445 12.93 -33.78 27.22
C THR A 445 12.53 -32.99 25.96
N LYS A 446 12.24 -33.68 24.84
CA LYS A 446 11.75 -33.01 23.61
C LYS A 446 10.41 -32.28 23.79
N GLN A 447 9.56 -32.71 24.71
CA GLN A 447 8.32 -31.99 25.05
C GLN A 447 8.62 -30.76 25.91
N ILE A 448 9.52 -30.88 26.89
CA ILE A 448 10.01 -29.76 27.71
C ILE A 448 10.66 -28.69 26.81
N ASP A 449 11.55 -29.06 25.89
CA ASP A 449 12.19 -28.12 24.95
C ASP A 449 11.16 -27.36 24.09
N LYS A 450 10.11 -28.05 23.62
CA LYS A 450 8.99 -27.45 22.89
C LYS A 450 8.17 -26.49 23.76
N LEU A 451 7.90 -26.87 25.02
CA LEU A 451 7.20 -26.00 25.96
C LEU A 451 8.04 -24.77 26.31
N THR A 452 9.34 -24.92 26.55
CA THR A 452 10.28 -23.82 26.83
C THR A 452 10.42 -22.85 25.65
N THR A 453 10.46 -23.37 24.42
CA THR A 453 10.46 -22.52 23.20
C THR A 453 9.11 -21.84 22.95
N ASN A 454 7.99 -22.42 23.38
CA ASN A 454 6.69 -21.74 23.35
C ASN A 454 6.55 -20.69 24.46
N ILE A 455 6.99 -20.99 25.69
CA ILE A 455 7.00 -20.05 26.83
C ILE A 455 7.83 -18.80 26.51
N SER A 456 9.02 -18.98 25.93
CA SER A 456 9.87 -17.84 25.53
C SER A 456 9.21 -16.98 24.44
N LYS A 457 8.56 -17.57 23.43
CA LYS A 457 7.77 -16.82 22.44
C LYS A 457 6.64 -16.03 23.08
N LEU A 458 5.80 -16.69 23.89
CA LEU A 458 4.69 -16.05 24.60
C LEU A 458 5.17 -14.93 25.54
N THR A 459 6.32 -15.11 26.20
CA THR A 459 6.93 -14.08 27.06
C THR A 459 7.36 -12.84 26.26
N VAL A 460 7.88 -13.03 25.04
CA VAL A 460 8.21 -11.91 24.14
C VAL A 460 6.93 -11.23 23.65
N GLU A 461 5.91 -11.99 23.26
CA GLU A 461 4.61 -11.47 22.82
C GLU A 461 3.93 -10.63 23.92
N ILE A 462 3.90 -11.13 25.16
CA ILE A 462 3.41 -10.40 26.34
C ILE A 462 4.19 -9.08 26.52
N LYS A 463 5.53 -9.12 26.53
CA LYS A 463 6.37 -7.91 26.65
C LYS A 463 6.26 -6.92 25.49
N THR A 464 5.79 -7.36 24.31
CA THR A 464 5.45 -6.46 23.20
C THR A 464 4.05 -5.86 23.37
N SER A 465 3.08 -6.65 23.81
CA SER A 465 1.72 -6.20 24.10
C SER A 465 1.69 -5.19 25.25
N GLU A 466 2.39 -5.44 26.36
CA GLU A 466 2.55 -4.50 27.48
C GLU A 466 3.11 -3.14 27.01
N ARG A 467 4.14 -3.16 26.14
CA ARG A 467 4.71 -1.93 25.55
C ARG A 467 3.75 -1.21 24.61
N ASN A 468 2.87 -1.94 23.93
CA ASN A 468 1.85 -1.35 23.06
C ASN A 468 0.69 -0.77 23.86
N VAL A 469 0.25 -1.44 24.94
CA VAL A 469 -0.74 -0.93 25.90
C VAL A 469 -0.25 0.37 26.51
N LYS A 470 0.96 0.41 27.07
CA LYS A 470 1.52 1.63 27.67
C LYS A 470 1.57 2.81 26.68
N LYS A 471 1.97 2.58 25.43
CA LYS A 471 1.95 3.59 24.36
C LYS A 471 0.53 4.06 23.99
N ALA A 472 -0.48 3.22 24.16
CA ALA A 472 -1.87 3.59 23.96
C ALA A 472 -2.39 4.42 25.15
N GLU A 473 -2.06 4.04 26.39
CA GLU A 473 -2.38 4.80 27.61
C GLU A 473 -1.74 6.20 27.58
N ASP A 474 -0.46 6.31 27.23
CA ASP A 474 0.24 7.60 27.11
C ASP A 474 -0.42 8.49 26.02
N LYS A 475 -0.93 7.90 24.93
CA LYS A 475 -1.69 8.62 23.90
C LYS A 475 -3.09 9.03 24.34
N ILE A 476 -3.78 8.18 25.09
CA ILE A 476 -5.12 8.46 25.62
C ILE A 476 -5.03 9.69 26.54
N LYS A 477 -4.06 9.73 27.45
CA LYS A 477 -3.82 10.89 28.33
C LYS A 477 -3.57 12.18 27.54
N SER A 478 -2.69 12.13 26.53
CA SER A 478 -2.43 13.28 25.65
C SER A 478 -3.70 13.76 24.93
N MET A 479 -4.56 12.84 24.49
CA MET A 479 -5.83 13.18 23.85
C MET A 479 -6.87 13.70 24.84
N GLU A 480 -6.90 13.19 26.08
CA GLU A 480 -7.76 13.70 27.16
C GLU A 480 -7.38 15.14 27.54
N GLU A 481 -6.08 15.43 27.66
CA GLU A 481 -5.55 16.79 27.88
C GLU A 481 -5.92 17.74 26.72
N GLU A 482 -5.76 17.32 25.46
CA GLU A 482 -6.18 18.09 24.29
C GLU A 482 -7.71 18.34 24.26
N VAL A 483 -8.52 17.35 24.64
CA VAL A 483 -9.98 17.49 24.70
C VAL A 483 -10.41 18.47 25.79
N VAL A 484 -9.78 18.45 26.97
CA VAL A 484 -10.06 19.41 28.04
C VAL A 484 -9.70 20.83 27.58
N ALA A 485 -8.52 21.04 27.01
CA ALA A 485 -8.11 22.34 26.49
C ALA A 485 -9.05 22.85 25.38
N ALA A 486 -9.53 21.96 24.49
CA ALA A 486 -10.51 22.31 23.47
C ALA A 486 -11.89 22.66 24.07
N GLN A 487 -12.33 21.97 25.12
CA GLN A 487 -13.58 22.30 25.83
C GLN A 487 -13.50 23.64 26.54
N GLU A 488 -12.37 23.97 27.16
CA GLU A 488 -12.14 25.29 27.77
C GLU A 488 -12.13 26.41 26.74
N ALA A 489 -11.46 26.21 25.59
CA ALA A 489 -11.49 27.15 24.48
C ALA A 489 -12.90 27.36 23.89
N ILE A 490 -13.71 26.31 23.79
CA ILE A 490 -15.11 26.41 23.36
C ILE A 490 -15.96 27.19 24.37
N ARG A 491 -15.73 27.01 25.68
CA ARG A 491 -16.42 27.81 26.72
C ARG A 491 -16.06 29.28 26.60
N ALA A 492 -14.77 29.61 26.59
CA ALA A 492 -14.31 30.99 26.44
C ALA A 492 -14.85 31.67 25.17
N GLY A 493 -14.90 30.95 24.04
CA GLY A 493 -15.47 31.45 22.80
C GLY A 493 -17.00 31.62 22.82
N ASN A 494 -17.72 30.82 23.61
CA ASN A 494 -19.16 31.03 23.83
C ASN A 494 -19.42 32.24 24.73
N ASP A 495 -18.65 32.40 25.82
CA ASP A 495 -18.74 33.55 26.72
C ASP A 495 -18.42 34.87 26.00
N GLU A 496 -17.47 34.86 25.05
CA GLU A 496 -17.17 36.00 24.17
C GLU A 496 -18.31 36.25 23.16
N ARG A 497 -18.91 35.20 22.60
CA ARG A 497 -20.06 35.35 21.70
C ARG A 497 -21.29 35.90 22.40
N GLU A 498 -21.56 35.49 23.64
CA GLU A 498 -22.71 35.98 24.42
C GLU A 498 -22.58 37.48 24.70
N LYS A 499 -21.38 37.97 25.04
CA LYS A 499 -21.10 39.42 25.15
C LYS A 499 -21.30 40.17 23.84
N LEU A 500 -20.84 39.60 22.71
CA LEU A 500 -21.04 40.21 21.40
C LEU A 500 -22.52 40.21 20.97
N ASP A 501 -23.29 39.18 21.33
CA ASP A 501 -24.75 39.13 21.12
C ASP A 501 -25.47 40.19 22.00
N GLU A 502 -25.03 40.42 23.25
CA GLU A 502 -25.51 41.51 24.11
C GLU A 502 -25.18 42.89 23.52
N GLU A 503 -23.92 43.16 23.14
CA GLU A 503 -23.49 44.42 22.50
C GLU A 503 -24.26 44.68 21.20
N ALA A 504 -24.44 43.66 20.36
CA ALA A 504 -25.22 43.76 19.13
C ALA A 504 -26.71 44.05 19.40
N SER A 505 -27.27 43.54 20.50
CA SER A 505 -28.65 43.85 20.91
C SER A 505 -28.80 45.31 21.36
N ALA A 506 -27.83 45.84 22.12
CA ALA A 506 -27.82 47.22 22.57
C ALA A 506 -27.66 48.22 21.40
N LEU A 507 -26.72 47.95 20.50
CA LEU A 507 -26.55 48.73 19.26
C LEU A 507 -27.81 48.69 18.38
N LYS A 508 -28.54 47.57 18.37
CA LYS A 508 -29.79 47.46 17.62
C LYS A 508 -30.90 48.32 18.22
N THR A 509 -31.04 48.37 19.55
CA THR A 509 -31.98 49.28 20.21
C THR A 509 -31.63 50.75 19.93
N GLU A 510 -30.36 51.13 19.99
CA GLU A 510 -29.90 52.49 19.67
C GLU A 510 -30.18 52.85 18.19
N ILE A 511 -29.96 51.92 17.25
CA ILE A 511 -30.33 52.09 15.83
C ILE A 511 -31.83 52.29 15.65
N ASP A 512 -32.68 51.56 16.37
CA ASP A 512 -34.13 51.67 16.26
C ASP A 512 -34.66 52.97 16.91
N GLU A 513 -34.04 53.46 17.99
CA GLU A 513 -34.29 54.80 18.56
C GLU A 513 -33.91 55.92 17.58
N LEU A 514 -32.71 55.85 16.98
CA LEU A 514 -32.24 56.81 15.98
C LEU A 514 -33.14 56.86 14.73
N LYS A 515 -33.72 55.72 14.30
CA LYS A 515 -34.72 55.72 13.22
C LYS A 515 -35.97 56.52 13.58
N VAL A 516 -36.48 56.37 14.82
CA VAL A 516 -37.65 57.11 15.29
C VAL A 516 -37.35 58.62 15.36
N GLU A 517 -36.13 59.03 15.72
CA GLU A 517 -35.73 60.45 15.63
C GLU A 517 -35.65 60.94 14.18
N ILE A 518 -35.11 60.14 13.26
CA ILE A 518 -35.05 60.47 11.83
C ILE A 518 -36.46 60.61 11.24
N GLU A 519 -37.41 59.74 11.58
CA GLU A 519 -38.81 59.86 11.14
C GLU A 519 -39.45 61.15 11.66
N LYS A 520 -39.33 61.45 12.96
CA LYS A 520 -39.81 62.72 13.54
C LYS A 520 -39.20 63.95 12.85
N ALA A 521 -37.89 63.93 12.58
CA ALA A 521 -37.21 65.00 11.87
C ALA A 521 -37.70 65.14 10.41
N HIS A 522 -38.00 64.02 9.74
CA HIS A 522 -38.55 64.01 8.39
C HIS A 522 -40.00 64.52 8.34
N GLU A 523 -40.84 64.16 9.31
CA GLU A 523 -42.18 64.74 9.48
C GLU A 523 -42.14 66.25 9.72
N GLY A 524 -41.25 66.72 10.62
CA GLY A 524 -41.01 68.14 10.84
C GLY A 524 -40.57 68.88 9.57
N SER A 525 -39.63 68.29 8.82
CA SER A 525 -39.18 68.81 7.51
C SER A 525 -40.33 68.87 6.49
N SER A 526 -41.22 67.88 6.49
CA SER A 526 -42.43 67.86 5.64
C SER A 526 -43.42 68.97 6.02
N GLY A 527 -43.61 69.23 7.32
CA GLY A 527 -44.38 70.37 7.83
C GLY A 527 -43.82 71.70 7.34
N ILE A 528 -42.53 71.95 7.56
CA ILE A 528 -41.83 73.17 7.12
C ILE A 528 -41.92 73.34 5.60
N LYS A 529 -41.79 72.27 4.81
CA LYS A 529 -41.97 72.33 3.34
C LYS A 529 -43.38 72.78 2.95
N LYS A 530 -44.43 72.34 3.64
CA LYS A 530 -45.81 72.80 3.39
C LYS A 530 -45.97 74.28 3.70
N GLU A 531 -45.37 74.77 4.78
CA GLU A 531 -45.36 76.20 5.13
C GLU A 531 -44.62 77.05 4.09
N ILE A 532 -43.45 76.59 3.62
CA ILE A 532 -42.70 77.26 2.53
C ILE A 532 -43.57 77.38 1.27
N VAL A 533 -44.26 76.32 0.85
CA VAL A 533 -45.16 76.36 -0.32
C VAL A 533 -46.34 77.32 -0.08
N ALA A 534 -46.91 77.36 1.12
CA ALA A 534 -47.98 78.30 1.46
C ALA A 534 -47.50 79.76 1.44
N ILE A 535 -46.28 80.04 1.90
CA ILE A 535 -45.64 81.36 1.84
C ILE A 535 -45.36 81.75 0.39
N GLN A 536 -44.79 80.85 -0.42
CA GLN A 536 -44.55 81.08 -1.86
C GLN A 536 -45.85 81.40 -2.62
N LYS A 537 -46.96 80.72 -2.30
CA LYS A 537 -48.27 81.03 -2.89
C LYS A 537 -48.73 82.46 -2.52
N LYS A 538 -48.64 82.84 -1.24
CA LYS A 538 -48.95 84.22 -0.79
C LYS A 538 -48.04 85.26 -1.44
N GLU A 539 -46.76 84.94 -1.63
CA GLU A 539 -45.80 85.80 -2.33
C GLU A 539 -46.19 85.99 -3.81
N ALA A 540 -46.63 84.92 -4.50
CA ALA A 540 -47.12 84.99 -5.87
C ALA A 540 -48.43 85.81 -5.99
N GLU A 541 -49.39 85.60 -5.09
CA GLU A 541 -50.61 86.41 -5.00
C GLU A 541 -50.30 87.91 -4.72
N GLY A 542 -49.31 88.18 -3.86
CA GLY A 542 -48.81 89.53 -3.60
C GLY A 542 -48.14 90.18 -4.82
N LYS A 543 -47.34 89.42 -5.58
CA LYS A 543 -46.73 89.88 -6.85
C LYS A 543 -47.79 90.19 -7.91
N MET A 544 -48.83 89.36 -8.04
CA MET A 544 -49.95 89.63 -8.95
C MET A 544 -50.69 90.92 -8.58
N LYS A 545 -51.07 91.09 -7.32
CA LYS A 545 -51.68 92.35 -6.84
C LYS A 545 -50.79 93.56 -7.05
N ARG A 546 -49.46 93.41 -6.89
CA ARG A 546 -48.51 94.51 -7.17
C ARG A 546 -48.55 94.89 -8.66
N LEU A 547 -48.57 93.92 -9.57
CA LEU A 547 -48.69 94.17 -11.01
C LEU A 547 -50.02 94.83 -11.39
N GLU A 548 -51.13 94.43 -10.75
CA GLU A 548 -52.44 95.08 -10.92
C GLU A 548 -52.39 96.54 -10.47
N PHE A 549 -51.84 96.82 -9.27
CA PHE A 549 -51.65 98.20 -8.80
C PHE A 549 -50.70 99.00 -9.71
N GLU A 550 -49.65 98.39 -10.23
CA GLU A 550 -48.68 99.02 -11.14
C GLU A 550 -49.34 99.40 -12.48
N GLN A 551 -50.23 98.55 -13.03
CA GLN A 551 -51.06 98.88 -14.18
C GLN A 551 -52.09 99.99 -13.88
N ILE A 552 -52.72 99.97 -12.70
CA ILE A 552 -53.64 101.03 -12.28
C ILE A 552 -52.91 102.37 -12.15
N VAL A 553 -51.70 102.39 -11.57
CA VAL A 553 -50.85 103.57 -11.48
C VAL A 553 -50.50 104.08 -12.88
N GLN A 554 -50.03 103.23 -13.80
CA GLN A 554 -49.75 103.63 -15.18
C GLN A 554 -50.99 104.19 -15.89
N ALA A 555 -52.18 103.63 -15.65
CA ALA A 555 -53.43 104.14 -16.21
C ALA A 555 -53.83 105.51 -15.62
N ILE A 556 -53.56 105.74 -14.33
CA ILE A 556 -53.77 107.04 -13.68
C ILE A 556 -52.75 108.06 -14.17
N GLU A 557 -51.47 107.69 -14.30
CA GLU A 557 -50.41 108.54 -14.85
C GLU A 557 -50.71 108.94 -16.30
N LYS A 558 -51.18 108.00 -17.13
CA LYS A 558 -51.62 108.30 -18.50
C LYS A 558 -52.78 109.30 -18.52
N LYS A 559 -53.82 109.09 -17.71
CA LYS A 559 -54.93 110.05 -17.58
C LYS A 559 -54.47 111.41 -17.03
N LEU A 560 -53.52 111.42 -16.11
CA LEU A 560 -52.92 112.65 -15.58
C LEU A 560 -52.10 113.38 -16.67
N GLY A 561 -51.46 112.65 -17.58
CA GLY A 561 -50.86 113.17 -18.80
C GLY A 561 -51.90 113.81 -19.73
N GLU A 562 -52.94 113.07 -20.10
CA GLU A 562 -54.05 113.57 -20.94
C GLU A 562 -54.73 114.82 -20.34
N VAL A 563 -54.87 114.89 -19.01
CA VAL A 563 -55.35 116.09 -18.29
C VAL A 563 -54.31 117.22 -18.33
N LYS A 564 -53.02 116.94 -18.11
CA LYS A 564 -51.95 117.96 -18.23
C LYS A 564 -51.84 118.55 -19.64
N ASP A 565 -52.01 117.72 -20.67
CA ASP A 565 -51.94 118.13 -22.08
C ASP A 565 -53.18 118.95 -22.50
N THR A 566 -54.31 118.80 -21.80
CA THR A 566 -55.51 119.63 -22.00
C THR A 566 -55.53 120.92 -21.18
N ILE A 567 -54.75 121.06 -20.10
CA ILE A 567 -54.63 122.32 -19.33
C ILE A 567 -54.28 123.54 -20.21
N PRO A 568 -53.32 123.48 -21.17
CA PRO A 568 -53.05 124.56 -22.10
C PRO A 568 -54.26 124.98 -22.95
N HIS A 569 -55.11 124.02 -23.36
CA HIS A 569 -56.31 124.30 -24.15
C HIS A 569 -57.38 125.07 -23.35
N TRP A 570 -57.50 124.78 -22.04
CA TRP A 570 -58.43 125.48 -21.15
C TRP A 570 -57.87 126.79 -20.56
N ARG A 571 -56.55 127.03 -20.62
CA ARG A 571 -55.94 128.31 -20.19
C ARG A 571 -56.05 129.45 -21.20
N ASN A 572 -56.34 129.14 -22.46
CA ASN A 572 -56.46 130.12 -23.56
C ASN A 572 -57.92 130.37 -23.96
N LYS A 573 -58.86 130.30 -23.00
CA LYS A 573 -60.30 130.41 -23.22
C LYS A 573 -60.98 131.27 -22.18
#